data_AF-A0A831TBQ2-F1
#
_entry.id   AF-A0A831TBQ2-F1
#
_cell.length_a   1.000
_cell.length_b   1.000
_cell.length_c   1.000
_cell.angle_alpha   90.00
_cell.angle_beta   90.00
_cell.angle_gamma   90.00
#
_symmetry.space_group_name_H-M   'P 1'
#
loop_
_entity.id
_entity.type
_entity.pdbx_description
1 polymer ?
#
loop_
_entity_poly.entity_id
_entity_poly.type
_entity_poly.pdbx_seq_one_letter_code
_entity_poly.pdbx_strand_id
1 'polypeptide(L)' 'MSGIVARVLVEPGTPVQAGDTVVVLESMKMEIAVVAEQGGVVKEVRVHEGDFVEEGAPLVVLDAHRAES' A
#
# COMPACT_ATOMS: atom_id res chain seq x y z
N MET A 1 15.27 2.55 1.66
CA MET A 1 14.66 3.17 0.48
C MET A 1 13.64 4.20 0.93
N SER A 2 13.83 5.48 0.58
CA SER A 2 12.87 6.55 0.83
C SER A 2 12.22 6.99 -0.48
N GLY A 3 10.97 7.43 -0.40
CA GLY A 3 10.19 7.82 -1.56
C GLY A 3 9.05 8.76 -1.20
N ILE A 4 8.44 9.37 -2.22
CA ILE A 4 7.22 10.16 -2.10
C ILE A 4 6.05 9.27 -2.50
N VAL A 5 4.93 9.36 -1.81
CA VAL A 5 3.69 8.70 -2.24
C VAL A 5 3.19 9.39 -3.49
N ALA A 6 3.35 8.74 -4.63
CA ALA A 6 2.88 9.27 -5.91
C ALA A 6 1.37 9.13 -6.02
N ARG A 7 0.83 7.97 -5.63
CA ARG A 7 -0.60 7.64 -5.69
C ARG A 7 -1.01 6.68 -4.59
N VAL A 8 -2.22 6.87 -4.09
CA VAL A 8 -2.92 5.91 -3.23
C VAL A 8 -4.07 5.34 -4.05
N LEU A 9 -4.10 4.01 -4.24
CA LEU A 9 -5.07 3.35 -5.12
C LEU A 9 -6.24 2.70 -4.37
N VAL A 10 -6.22 2.75 -3.04
CA VAL A 10 -7.19 2.09 -2.17
C VAL A 10 -7.66 3.00 -1.05
N GLU A 11 -8.81 2.69 -0.49
CA GLU A 11 -9.41 3.39 0.64
C GLU A 11 -9.89 2.39 1.71
N PRO A 12 -10.14 2.82 2.96
CA PRO A 12 -10.73 1.95 3.97
C PRO A 12 -12.04 1.32 3.47
N GLY A 13 -12.11 -0.02 3.52
CA GLY A 13 -13.21 -0.81 2.99
C GLY A 13 -12.95 -1.41 1.60
N THR A 14 -11.89 -1.03 0.89
CA THR A 14 -11.55 -1.62 -0.41
C THR A 14 -11.10 -3.08 -0.23
N PRO A 15 -11.74 -4.05 -0.92
CA PRO A 15 -11.22 -5.42 -0.99
C PRO A 15 -10.01 -5.47 -1.92
N VAL A 16 -8.96 -6.19 -1.50
CA VAL A 16 -7.73 -6.38 -2.27
C VAL A 16 -7.36 -7.85 -2.33
N GLN A 17 -6.67 -8.26 -3.39
CA GLN A 17 -6.09 -9.59 -3.57
C GLN A 17 -4.56 -9.54 -3.45
N ALA A 18 -3.94 -10.72 -3.23
CA ALA A 18 -2.49 -10.83 -3.27
C ALA A 18 -1.97 -10.40 -4.66
N GLY A 19 -1.04 -9.46 -4.69
CA GLY A 19 -0.50 -8.87 -5.91
C GLY A 19 -1.19 -7.58 -6.36
N ASP A 20 -2.32 -7.19 -5.77
CA ASP A 20 -2.97 -5.92 -6.09
C ASP A 20 -2.11 -4.74 -5.63
N THR A 21 -1.96 -3.74 -6.50
CA THR A 21 -1.21 -2.53 -6.16
C THR A 21 -2.06 -1.63 -5.26
N VAL A 22 -1.54 -1.30 -4.08
CA VAL A 22 -2.24 -0.48 -3.08
C VAL A 22 -1.75 0.96 -3.07
N VAL A 23 -0.44 1.16 -3.28
CA VAL A 23 0.23 2.46 -3.27
C VAL A 23 1.30 2.49 -4.35
N VAL A 24 1.50 3.62 -5.00
CA VAL A 24 2.62 3.86 -5.91
C VAL A 24 3.54 4.88 -5.25
N LEU A 25 4.81 4.55 -5.09
CA LEU A 25 5.85 5.44 -4.59
C LEU A 25 6.67 5.98 -5.76
N GLU A 26 7.10 7.23 -5.69
CA GLU A 26 8.09 7.81 -6.60
C GLU A 26 9.41 7.99 -5.86
N SER A 27 10.49 7.45 -6.43
CA SER A 27 11.86 7.67 -5.95
C SER A 27 12.81 7.76 -7.14
N MET A 28 13.70 8.76 -7.14
CA MET A 28 14.70 8.96 -8.20
C MET A 28 14.13 8.96 -9.63
N LYS A 29 12.94 9.57 -9.84
CA LYS A 29 12.18 9.57 -11.12
C LYS A 29 11.73 8.17 -11.59
N MET A 30 11.68 7.20 -10.69
CA MET A 30 11.11 5.88 -10.93
C MET A 30 9.88 5.67 -10.05
N GLU A 31 8.85 5.05 -10.60
CA GLU A 31 7.66 4.64 -9.89
C GLU A 31 7.83 3.20 -9.38
N ILE A 32 7.44 2.96 -8.13
CA ILE A 32 7.55 1.70 -7.43
C ILE A 32 6.16 1.33 -6.92
N ALA A 33 5.59 0.28 -7.50
CA ALA A 33 4.30 -0.25 -7.08
C ALA A 33 4.46 -1.07 -5.79
N VAL A 34 3.74 -0.68 -4.74
CA VAL A 34 3.59 -1.46 -3.51
C VAL A 34 2.37 -2.34 -3.68
N VAL A 35 2.58 -3.65 -3.63
CA VAL A 35 1.53 -4.67 -3.78
C VAL A 35 1.13 -5.26 -2.44
N ALA A 36 -0.14 -5.66 -2.32
CA ALA A 36 -0.62 -6.41 -1.18
C ALA A 36 -0.03 -7.83 -1.19
N GLU A 37 0.57 -8.26 -0.08
CA GLU A 37 1.15 -9.61 0.03
C GLU A 37 0.07 -10.70 0.10
N GLN A 38 -1.11 -10.36 0.60
CA GLN A 38 -2.23 -11.27 0.80
C GLN A 38 -3.56 -10.57 0.50
N GLY A 39 -4.59 -11.36 0.22
CA GLY A 39 -5.95 -10.85 0.05
C GLY A 39 -6.58 -10.46 1.39
N GLY A 40 -7.43 -9.44 1.37
CA GLY A 40 -8.11 -8.93 2.56
C GLY A 40 -8.93 -7.68 2.26
N VAL A 41 -9.30 -6.98 3.32
CA VAL A 41 -9.98 -5.69 3.21
C VAL A 41 -9.09 -4.61 3.80
N VAL A 42 -8.93 -3.49 3.10
CA VAL A 42 -8.19 -2.33 3.59
C VAL A 42 -8.90 -1.79 4.83
N LYS A 43 -8.19 -1.82 5.96
CA LYS A 43 -8.69 -1.35 7.24
C LYS A 43 -8.39 0.13 7.45
N GLU A 44 -7.20 0.54 7.08
CA GLU A 44 -6.68 1.90 7.30
C GLU A 44 -5.65 2.23 6.24
N VAL A 45 -5.68 3.46 5.74
CA VAL A 45 -4.64 4.04 4.89
C VAL A 45 -3.96 5.14 5.69
N ARG A 46 -2.64 5.05 5.86
CA ARG A 46 -1.86 5.92 6.76
C ARG A 46 -1.06 7.00 6.03
N VAL A 47 -1.23 7.08 4.72
CA VAL A 47 -0.47 7.98 3.85
C VAL A 47 -1.38 8.65 2.85
N HIS A 48 -0.97 9.82 2.39
CA HIS A 48 -1.64 10.58 1.34
C HIS A 48 -0.69 10.84 0.18
N GLU A 49 -1.25 11.17 -0.98
CA GLU A 49 -0.46 11.61 -2.13
C GLU A 49 0.41 12.83 -1.78
N GLY A 50 1.70 12.75 -2.10
CA GLY A 50 2.70 13.75 -1.75
C GLY A 50 3.43 13.52 -0.43
N ASP A 51 2.99 12.56 0.41
CA ASP A 51 3.68 12.26 1.67
C ASP A 51 5.07 11.66 1.42
N PHE A 52 6.04 12.08 2.23
CA PHE A 52 7.36 11.45 2.24
C PHE A 52 7.37 10.26 3.19
N VAL A 53 7.80 9.10 2.69
CA VAL A 53 7.84 7.85 3.44
C VAL A 53 9.25 7.25 3.41
N GLU A 54 9.62 6.65 4.54
CA GLU A 54 10.87 5.93 4.71
C GLU A 54 10.63 4.41 4.66
N GLU A 55 11.71 3.66 4.50
CA GLU A 55 11.64 2.20 4.49
C GLU A 55 11.09 1.69 5.83
N GLY A 56 10.13 0.78 5.77
CA GLY A 56 9.47 0.24 6.95
C GLY A 56 8.34 1.13 7.51
N ALA A 57 8.07 2.29 6.92
CA ALA A 57 6.90 3.07 7.28
C ALA A 57 5.60 2.32 6.91
N PRO A 58 4.62 2.21 7.82
CA PRO A 58 3.34 1.55 7.52
C PRO A 58 2.51 2.42 6.58
N LEU A 59 2.20 1.91 5.39
CA LEU A 59 1.42 2.63 4.36
C LEU A 59 -0.08 2.31 4.45
N VAL A 60 -0.41 1.02 4.50
CA VAL A 60 -1.78 0.50 4.50
C VAL A 60 -1.87 -0.64 5.50
N VAL A 61 -2.95 -0.68 6.27
CA VAL A 61 -3.28 -1.80 7.16
C VAL A 61 -4.36 -2.62 6.48
N LEU A 62 -4.07 -3.91 6.28
CA LEU A 62 -5.04 -4.87 5.76
C LEU A 62 -5.60 -5.70 6.92
N ASP A 63 -6.91 -5.89 6.95
CA ASP A 63 -7.53 -6.97 7.72
C ASP A 63 -7.51 -8.21 6.82
N ALA A 64 -6.42 -8.97 6.92
CA ALA A 64 -6.21 -10.16 6.11
C ALA A 64 -7.16 -11.27 6.58
N HIS A 65 -7.99 -11.78 5.67
CA HIS A 65 -8.65 -13.05 5.92
C HIS A 65 -7.60 -14.14 5.76
N ARG A 66 -7.07 -14.62 6.89
CA ARG A 66 -6.11 -15.72 6.92
C ARG A 66 -6.73 -16.91 6.19
N ALA A 67 -6.30 -17.14 4.95
CA ALA A 67 -6.46 -18.43 4.30
C ALA A 67 -5.44 -19.35 4.97
N GLU A 68 -5.81 -19.86 6.15
CA GLU A 68 -5.14 -21.03 6.72
C GLU A 68 -5.39 -22.19 5.77
N SER A 69 -4.32 -22.80 5.28
CA SER A 69 -4.30 -24.16 4.75
C SER A 69 -3.10 -24.87 5.33
#